data_AF-A0A255GT04-F1
#
_entry.id   AF-A0A255GT04-F1
#
_cell.length_a   1.000
_cell.length_b   1.000
_cell.length_c   1.000
_cell.angle_alpha   90.00
_cell.angle_beta   90.00
_cell.angle_gamma   90.00
#
_symmetry.space_group_name_H-M   'P 1'
#
loop_
_entity.id
_entity.type
_entity.pdbx_description
1 polymer ?
#
loop_
_entity_poly.entity_id
_entity_poly.type
_entity_poly.pdbx_seq_one_letter_code
_entity_poly.pdbx_strand_id
1 'polypeptide(L)'
;MSSLHRVTQVVLGVGTLLALAAAFGPVWVARVGVVIAVLAALFAVRFAWAELKQARADHAREQVAQLRAHREQLSAERRQSSEVVAALSAHNEQADQRIVTLQSTIGSLRGELSTLRGDHAALTAGLAERDQRIAQLGRDLATREAELQALRETEDAAEVLPMPRHAAVADWDALPSAEDLWSDGNHPTVVDLQQLAFPEAPSTEAKKQA
;
A
#
# COMPACT_ATOMS: atom_id res chain seq x y z
N MET A 1 -19.94 -53.48 57.23
CA MET A 1 -20.91 -54.22 58.07
C MET A 1 -21.20 -53.37 59.30
N SER A 2 -22.43 -52.86 59.32
CA SER A 2 -22.83 -51.58 59.92
C SER A 2 -22.79 -51.62 61.45
N SER A 3 -22.33 -50.53 62.05
CA SER A 3 -22.44 -50.25 63.50
C SER A 3 -23.84 -50.53 64.05
N LEU A 4 -24.89 -50.35 63.23
CA LEU A 4 -26.26 -50.76 63.55
C LEU A 4 -26.38 -52.21 64.02
N HIS A 5 -25.81 -53.18 63.31
CA HIS A 5 -25.91 -54.60 63.70
C HIS A 5 -25.25 -54.89 65.05
N ARG A 6 -24.14 -54.19 65.36
CA ARG A 6 -23.44 -54.33 66.65
C ARG A 6 -24.26 -53.73 67.78
N VAL A 7 -24.90 -52.59 67.57
CA VAL A 7 -25.78 -51.97 68.56
C VAL A 7 -27.00 -52.84 68.85
N THR A 8 -27.65 -53.43 67.84
CA THR A 8 -28.77 -54.34 68.06
C THR A 8 -28.36 -55.60 68.81
N GLN A 9 -27.19 -56.18 68.50
CA GLN A 9 -26.67 -57.36 69.22
C GLN A 9 -26.36 -57.06 70.69
N VAL A 10 -25.78 -55.89 70.98
CA VAL A 10 -25.47 -55.49 72.36
C VAL A 10 -26.77 -55.25 73.15
N VAL A 11 -27.75 -54.55 72.57
CA VAL A 11 -29.06 -54.32 73.22
C VAL A 11 -29.79 -55.64 73.47
N LEU A 12 -29.81 -56.54 72.48
CA LEU A 12 -30.47 -57.85 72.60
C LEU A 12 -29.77 -58.74 73.64
N GLY A 13 -28.44 -58.75 73.68
CA GLY A 13 -27.65 -59.51 74.65
C GLY A 13 -27.79 -59.01 76.08
N VAL A 14 -27.84 -57.68 76.28
CA VAL A 14 -28.07 -57.09 77.61
C VAL A 14 -29.50 -57.35 78.08
N GLY A 15 -30.50 -57.25 77.19
CA GLY A 15 -31.90 -57.54 77.50
C GLY A 15 -32.15 -58.99 77.92
N THR A 16 -31.50 -59.96 77.26
CA THR A 16 -31.64 -61.38 77.61
C THR A 16 -30.93 -61.74 78.91
N LEU A 17 -29.75 -61.19 79.17
CA LEU A 17 -29.04 -61.35 80.45
C LEU A 17 -29.85 -60.79 81.62
N LEU A 18 -30.51 -59.66 81.44
CA LEU A 18 -31.37 -59.05 82.46
C LEU A 18 -32.61 -59.92 82.77
N ALA A 19 -33.24 -60.50 81.74
CA ALA A 19 -34.39 -61.38 81.90
C ALA A 19 -34.04 -62.69 82.64
N LEU A 20 -32.87 -63.28 82.35
CA LEU A 20 -32.40 -64.48 83.05
C LEU A 20 -32.05 -64.21 84.52
N ALA A 21 -31.44 -63.06 84.81
CA ALA A 21 -31.11 -62.66 86.19
C ALA A 21 -32.36 -62.41 87.05
N ALA A 22 -33.44 -61.90 86.45
CA ALA A 22 -34.72 -61.68 87.13
C ALA A 22 -35.46 -62.98 87.46
N ALA A 23 -35.22 -64.06 86.72
CA ALA A 23 -35.91 -65.35 86.91
C ALA A 23 -35.35 -66.20 88.07
N PHE A 24 -34.12 -65.94 88.55
CA PHE A 24 -33.42 -66.86 89.48
C PHE A 24 -32.80 -66.22 90.74
N GLY A 25 -32.97 -64.91 91.00
CA GLY A 25 -32.29 -64.22 92.11
C GLY A 25 -33.19 -63.75 93.27
N PRO A 26 -32.71 -63.75 94.53
CA PRO A 26 -33.40 -63.07 95.63
C PRO A 26 -33.56 -61.56 95.33
N VAL A 27 -34.59 -60.89 95.89
CA VAL A 27 -35.03 -59.51 95.55
C VAL A 27 -33.91 -58.47 95.44
N TRP A 28 -32.82 -58.66 96.18
CA TRP A 28 -31.63 -57.79 96.10
C TRP A 28 -30.83 -57.93 94.79
N VAL A 29 -30.72 -59.13 94.22
CA VAL A 29 -30.04 -59.40 92.94
C VAL A 29 -30.80 -58.78 91.77
N ALA A 30 -32.15 -58.80 91.81
CA ALA A 30 -32.97 -58.13 90.81
C ALA A 30 -32.74 -56.60 90.79
N ARG A 31 -32.61 -55.97 91.97
CA ARG A 31 -32.32 -54.53 92.07
C ARG A 31 -30.94 -54.17 91.53
N VAL A 32 -29.92 -54.98 91.82
CA VAL A 32 -28.56 -54.79 91.29
C VAL A 32 -28.51 -54.98 89.77
N GLY A 33 -29.23 -55.98 89.23
CA GLY A 33 -29.33 -56.22 87.79
C GLY A 33 -29.95 -55.04 87.04
N VAL A 34 -31.04 -54.47 87.57
CA VAL A 34 -31.68 -53.28 86.98
C VAL A 34 -30.73 -52.09 86.95
N VAL A 35 -29.96 -51.86 88.03
CA VAL A 35 -28.96 -50.76 88.06
C VAL A 35 -27.88 -50.97 87.01
N ILE A 36 -27.35 -52.18 86.86
CA ILE A 36 -26.32 -52.50 85.85
C ILE A 36 -26.88 -52.31 84.44
N ALA A 37 -28.13 -52.72 84.17
CA ALA A 37 -28.77 -52.50 82.87
C ALA A 37 -28.99 -51.02 82.54
N VAL A 38 -29.41 -50.22 83.54
CA VAL A 38 -29.54 -48.77 83.36
C VAL A 38 -28.19 -48.13 83.07
N LEU A 39 -27.13 -48.54 83.78
CA LEU A 39 -25.77 -48.05 83.50
C LEU A 39 -25.28 -48.48 82.11
N ALA A 40 -25.52 -49.72 81.70
CA ALA A 40 -25.17 -50.21 80.37
C ALA A 40 -25.92 -49.45 79.26
N ALA A 41 -27.21 -49.15 79.47
CA ALA A 41 -28.02 -48.35 78.54
C ALA A 41 -27.47 -46.92 78.42
N LEU A 42 -27.12 -46.27 79.53
CA LEU A 42 -26.51 -44.94 79.52
C LEU A 42 -25.15 -44.93 78.81
N PHE A 43 -24.32 -45.95 79.04
CA PHE A 43 -23.05 -46.11 78.34
C PHE A 43 -23.26 -46.31 76.83
N ALA A 44 -24.25 -47.11 76.42
CA ALA A 44 -24.56 -47.34 75.01
C ALA A 44 -25.05 -46.05 74.32
N VAL A 45 -25.93 -45.27 74.97
CA VAL A 45 -26.40 -43.97 74.45
C VAL A 45 -25.24 -42.99 74.32
N ARG A 46 -24.37 -42.92 75.33
CA ARG A 46 -23.19 -42.06 75.30
C ARG A 46 -22.20 -42.46 74.21
N PHE A 47 -22.00 -43.77 74.00
CA PHE A 47 -21.13 -44.29 72.95
C PHE A 47 -21.69 -44.02 71.55
N ALA A 48 -23.01 -44.20 71.36
CA ALA A 48 -23.68 -43.86 70.11
C ALA A 48 -23.56 -42.37 69.76
N TRP A 49 -23.60 -41.47 70.76
CA TRP A 49 -23.36 -40.04 70.55
C TRP A 49 -21.91 -39.73 70.20
N ALA A 50 -20.96 -40.47 70.77
CA ALA A 50 -19.54 -40.31 70.44
C ALA A 50 -19.26 -40.72 68.99
N GLU A 51 -19.77 -41.87 68.55
CA GLU A 51 -19.65 -42.33 67.16
C GLU A 51 -20.33 -41.36 66.18
N LEU A 52 -21.54 -40.88 66.50
CA LEU A 52 -22.25 -39.91 65.65
C LEU A 52 -21.50 -38.58 65.55
N LYS A 53 -20.86 -38.13 66.64
CA LYS A 53 -20.05 -36.91 66.65
C LYS A 53 -18.77 -37.07 65.81
N GLN A 54 -18.14 -38.25 65.85
CA GLN A 54 -16.99 -38.58 65.02
C GLN A 54 -17.38 -38.65 63.54
N ALA A 55 -18.44 -39.38 63.18
CA ALA A 55 -18.92 -39.49 61.80
C ALA A 55 -19.31 -38.12 61.21
N ARG A 56 -19.94 -37.24 62.00
CA ARG A 56 -20.24 -35.86 61.58
C ARG A 56 -18.99 -35.03 61.35
N ALA A 57 -17.95 -35.20 62.18
CA ALA A 57 -16.69 -34.49 62.02
C ALA A 57 -15.95 -34.95 60.75
N ASP A 58 -15.98 -36.25 60.46
CA ASP A 58 -15.33 -36.80 59.27
C ASP A 58 -16.05 -36.39 57.97
N HIS A 59 -17.40 -36.44 57.94
CA HIS A 59 -18.15 -35.92 56.80
C HIS A 59 -17.98 -34.41 56.59
N ALA A 60 -17.90 -33.62 57.66
CA ALA A 60 -17.60 -32.19 57.54
C ALA A 60 -16.21 -31.95 56.94
N ARG A 61 -15.21 -32.77 57.30
CA ARG A 61 -13.85 -32.70 56.73
C ARG A 61 -13.84 -33.10 55.26
N GLU A 62 -14.54 -34.17 54.89
CA GLU A 62 -14.67 -34.62 53.51
C GLU A 62 -15.31 -33.56 52.61
N GLN A 63 -16.41 -32.94 53.05
CA GLN A 63 -17.07 -31.86 52.31
C GLN A 63 -16.15 -30.65 52.13
N VAL A 64 -15.43 -30.26 53.19
CA VAL A 64 -14.46 -29.16 53.11
C VAL A 64 -13.30 -29.52 52.17
N ALA A 65 -12.82 -30.76 52.18
CA ALA A 65 -11.78 -31.23 51.28
C ALA A 65 -12.25 -31.25 49.81
N GLN A 66 -13.45 -31.74 49.54
CA GLN A 66 -14.06 -31.74 48.20
C GLN A 66 -14.29 -30.31 47.69
N LEU A 67 -14.82 -29.41 48.53
CA LEU A 67 -15.00 -28.02 48.18
C LEU A 67 -13.66 -27.31 47.91
N ARG A 68 -12.59 -27.65 48.65
CA ARG A 68 -11.25 -27.13 48.38
C ARG A 68 -10.71 -27.62 47.04
N ALA A 69 -10.77 -28.93 46.77
CA ALA A 69 -10.34 -29.49 45.49
C ALA A 69 -11.13 -28.89 44.30
N HIS A 70 -12.46 -28.75 44.44
CA HIS A 70 -13.29 -28.15 43.41
C HIS A 70 -12.98 -26.66 43.21
N ARG A 71 -12.69 -25.92 44.28
CA ARG A 71 -12.23 -24.52 44.18
C ARG A 71 -10.88 -24.41 43.48
N GLU A 72 -9.94 -25.31 43.77
CA GLU A 72 -8.64 -25.33 43.11
C GLU A 72 -8.80 -25.58 41.61
N GLN A 73 -9.63 -26.54 41.22
CA GLN A 73 -9.98 -26.80 39.81
C GLN A 73 -10.60 -25.58 39.13
N LEU A 74 -11.64 -24.98 39.72
CA LEU A 74 -12.27 -23.77 39.19
C LEU A 74 -11.29 -22.59 39.10
N SER A 75 -10.36 -22.48 40.04
CA SER A 75 -9.34 -21.42 40.01
C SER A 75 -8.33 -21.64 38.87
N ALA A 76 -7.96 -22.90 38.60
CA ALA A 76 -7.09 -23.25 37.49
C ALA A 76 -7.78 -23.01 36.14
N GLU A 77 -9.04 -23.43 35.99
CA GLU A 77 -9.84 -23.18 34.79
C GLU A 77 -10.04 -21.69 34.53
N ARG A 78 -10.29 -20.89 35.58
CA ARG A 78 -10.40 -19.43 35.45
C ARG A 78 -9.09 -18.79 35.01
N ARG A 79 -7.95 -19.23 35.53
CA ARG A 79 -6.62 -18.75 35.10
C ARG A 79 -6.38 -19.07 33.64
N GLN A 80 -6.58 -20.33 33.25
CA GLN A 80 -6.46 -20.75 31.85
C GLN A 80 -7.42 -19.96 30.93
N SER A 81 -8.68 -19.79 31.35
CA SER A 81 -9.65 -19.00 30.59
C SER A 81 -9.21 -17.54 30.46
N SER A 82 -8.66 -16.94 31.52
CA SER A 82 -8.15 -15.56 31.47
C SER A 82 -6.92 -15.42 30.58
N GLU A 83 -6.04 -16.43 30.55
CA GLU A 83 -4.88 -16.46 29.67
C GLU A 83 -5.30 -16.57 28.20
N VAL A 84 -6.27 -17.44 27.88
CA VAL A 84 -6.83 -17.56 26.53
C VAL A 84 -7.50 -16.26 26.10
N VAL A 85 -8.29 -15.64 26.97
CA VAL A 85 -8.93 -14.35 26.67
C VAL A 85 -7.89 -13.26 26.44
N ALA A 86 -6.84 -13.19 27.25
CA ALA A 86 -5.74 -12.23 27.07
C ALA A 86 -4.96 -12.47 25.76
N ALA A 87 -4.71 -13.73 25.40
CA ALA A 87 -4.06 -14.08 24.14
C ALA A 87 -4.94 -13.69 22.95
N LEU A 88 -6.26 -13.92 23.03
CA LEU A 88 -7.19 -13.57 21.97
C LEU A 88 -7.36 -12.05 21.83
N SER A 89 -7.36 -11.30 22.94
CA SER A 89 -7.39 -9.84 22.89
C SER A 89 -6.12 -9.27 22.27
N ALA A 90 -4.94 -9.80 22.62
CA ALA A 90 -3.67 -9.40 22.01
C ALA A 90 -3.64 -9.71 20.49
N HIS A 91 -4.18 -10.87 20.08
CA HIS A 91 -4.29 -11.21 18.66
C HIS A 91 -5.24 -10.28 17.92
N ASN A 92 -6.40 -9.94 18.51
CA ASN A 92 -7.34 -8.98 17.92
C ASN A 92 -6.70 -7.59 17.79
N GLU A 93 -6.01 -7.11 18.81
CA GLU A 93 -5.30 -5.83 18.74
C GLU A 93 -4.24 -5.82 17.63
N GLN A 94 -3.49 -6.92 17.49
CA GLN A 94 -2.54 -7.06 16.38
C GLN A 94 -3.24 -7.09 15.01
N ALA A 95 -4.38 -7.76 14.90
CA ALA A 95 -5.17 -7.79 13.67
C ALA A 95 -5.69 -6.39 13.31
N ASP A 96 -6.19 -5.64 14.29
CA ASP A 96 -6.66 -4.27 14.11
C ASP A 96 -5.53 -3.34 13.65
N GLN A 97 -4.34 -3.44 14.27
CA GLN A 97 -3.17 -2.68 13.83
C GLN A 97 -2.81 -2.99 12.37
N ARG A 98 -2.85 -4.27 11.96
CA ARG A 98 -2.61 -4.66 10.57
C ARG A 98 -3.68 -4.13 9.62
N ILE A 99 -4.93 -4.09 10.03
CA ILE A 99 -6.01 -3.50 9.24
C ILE A 99 -5.74 -2.00 9.03
N VAL A 100 -5.37 -1.28 10.07
CA VAL A 100 -5.03 0.16 9.99
C VAL A 100 -3.85 0.39 9.05
N THR A 101 -2.78 -0.39 9.15
CA THR A 101 -1.61 -0.24 8.27
C THR A 101 -1.91 -0.60 6.81
N LEU A 102 -2.73 -1.63 6.57
CA LEU A 102 -3.21 -1.95 5.22
C LEU A 102 -4.08 -0.85 4.65
N GLN A 103 -4.98 -0.28 5.46
CA GLN A 103 -5.82 0.85 5.03
C GLN A 103 -4.99 2.08 4.67
N SER A 104 -3.97 2.43 5.48
CA SER A 104 -3.08 3.55 5.14
C SER A 104 -2.29 3.29 3.86
N THR A 105 -1.82 2.05 3.67
CA THR A 105 -1.09 1.64 2.45
C THR A 105 -1.98 1.72 1.22
N ILE A 106 -3.22 1.22 1.29
CA ILE A 106 -4.21 1.35 0.22
C ILE A 106 -4.51 2.83 -0.08
N GLY A 107 -4.61 3.67 0.94
CA GLY A 107 -4.75 5.11 0.79
C GLY A 107 -3.61 5.74 -0.01
N SER A 108 -2.36 5.43 0.37
CA SER A 108 -1.15 5.91 -0.33
C SER A 108 -1.13 5.46 -1.79
N LEU A 109 -1.33 4.16 -2.04
CA LEU A 109 -1.32 3.58 -3.39
C LEU A 109 -2.42 4.17 -4.28
N ARG A 110 -3.59 4.47 -3.73
CA ARG A 110 -4.65 5.17 -4.46
C ARG A 110 -4.26 6.61 -4.82
N GLY A 111 -3.56 7.30 -3.92
CA GLY A 111 -2.99 8.62 -4.18
C GLY A 111 -2.00 8.59 -5.33
N GLU A 112 -1.01 7.69 -5.25
CA GLU A 112 0.00 7.48 -6.30
C GLU A 112 -0.63 7.09 -7.64
N LEU A 113 -1.63 6.20 -7.64
CA LEU A 113 -2.35 5.84 -8.87
C LEU A 113 -3.08 7.05 -9.47
N SER A 114 -3.63 7.92 -8.64
CA SER A 114 -4.29 9.15 -9.09
C SER A 114 -3.29 10.13 -9.72
N THR A 115 -2.10 10.29 -9.13
CA THR A 115 -1.05 11.14 -9.70
C THR A 115 -0.53 10.57 -11.01
N LEU A 116 -0.22 9.27 -11.07
CA LEU A 116 0.24 8.61 -12.30
C LEU A 116 -0.80 8.73 -13.43
N ARG A 117 -2.09 8.61 -13.11
CA ARG A 117 -3.16 8.83 -14.11
C ARG A 117 -3.19 10.27 -14.61
N GLY A 118 -3.01 11.24 -13.71
CA GLY A 118 -2.89 12.66 -14.07
C GLY A 118 -1.70 12.92 -14.99
N ASP A 119 -0.53 12.40 -14.62
CA ASP A 119 0.70 12.54 -15.40
C ASP A 119 0.56 11.88 -16.77
N HIS A 120 -0.01 10.68 -16.83
CA HIS A 120 -0.29 10.00 -18.10
C HIS A 120 -1.22 10.83 -18.99
N ALA A 121 -2.29 11.42 -18.44
CA ALA A 121 -3.18 12.27 -19.21
C ALA A 121 -2.47 13.53 -19.73
N ALA A 122 -1.64 14.17 -18.90
CA ALA A 122 -0.83 15.32 -19.28
C ALA A 122 0.19 14.99 -20.37
N LEU A 123 0.90 13.86 -20.25
CA LEU A 123 1.83 13.37 -21.27
C LEU A 123 1.13 13.06 -22.59
N THR A 124 -0.04 12.42 -22.54
CA THR A 124 -0.84 12.11 -23.73
C THR A 124 -1.28 13.39 -24.45
N ALA A 125 -1.73 14.40 -23.69
CA ALA A 125 -2.08 15.71 -24.25
C ALA A 125 -0.86 16.41 -24.90
N GLY A 126 0.30 16.37 -24.23
CA GLY A 126 1.55 16.92 -24.77
C GLY A 126 2.03 16.20 -26.03
N LEU A 127 1.88 14.87 -26.12
CA LEU A 127 2.16 14.12 -27.34
C LEU A 127 1.24 14.55 -28.49
N ALA A 128 -0.07 14.66 -28.23
CA ALA A 128 -1.03 15.11 -29.24
C ALA A 128 -0.70 16.52 -29.77
N GLU A 129 -0.28 17.44 -28.90
CA GLU A 129 0.16 18.78 -29.31
C GLU A 129 1.43 18.74 -30.19
N ARG A 130 2.41 17.90 -29.81
CA ARG A 130 3.64 17.73 -30.59
C ARG A 130 3.35 17.12 -31.96
N ASP A 131 2.47 16.13 -32.04
CA ASP A 131 2.05 15.51 -33.29
C ASP A 131 1.38 16.53 -34.21
N GLN A 132 0.53 17.42 -33.67
CA GLN A 132 -0.05 18.52 -34.44
C GLN A 132 1.01 19.49 -34.97
N ARG A 133 1.99 19.88 -34.14
CA ARG A 133 3.10 20.74 -34.58
C ARG A 133 3.95 20.07 -35.65
N ILE A 134 4.25 18.77 -35.52
CA ILE A 134 4.98 18.01 -36.53
C ILE A 134 4.19 17.97 -37.85
N ALA A 135 2.88 17.71 -37.79
CA ALA A 135 2.02 17.72 -38.96
C ALA A 135 1.91 19.11 -39.62
N GLN A 136 1.99 20.19 -38.84
CA GLN A 136 2.05 21.55 -39.37
C GLN A 136 3.40 21.82 -40.05
N LEU A 137 4.51 21.54 -39.37
CA LEU A 137 5.86 21.71 -39.93
C LEU A 137 6.07 20.87 -41.19
N GLY A 138 5.53 19.66 -41.24
CA GLY A 138 5.58 18.82 -42.43
C GLY A 138 4.82 19.42 -43.62
N ARG A 139 3.67 20.07 -43.39
CA ARG A 139 2.94 20.81 -44.43
C ARG A 139 3.73 22.03 -44.91
N ASP A 140 4.25 22.82 -43.97
CA ASP A 140 5.03 24.01 -44.30
C ASP A 140 6.28 23.63 -45.12
N LEU A 141 6.97 22.55 -44.74
CA LEU A 141 8.12 22.03 -45.47
C LEU A 141 7.74 21.59 -46.89
N ALA A 142 6.65 20.84 -47.06
CA ALA A 142 6.16 20.44 -48.38
C ALA A 142 5.80 21.65 -49.27
N THR A 143 5.18 22.69 -48.69
CA THR A 143 4.90 23.94 -49.42
C THR A 143 6.19 24.63 -49.86
N ARG A 144 7.19 24.72 -48.99
CA ARG A 144 8.49 25.34 -49.31
C ARG A 144 9.26 24.55 -50.37
N GLU A 145 9.22 23.22 -50.31
CA GLU A 145 9.81 22.37 -51.34
C GLU A 145 9.16 22.61 -52.71
N ALA A 146 7.83 22.72 -52.76
CA ALA A 146 7.10 23.05 -53.99
C ALA A 146 7.45 24.45 -54.52
N GLU A 147 7.55 25.47 -53.65
CA GLU A 147 8.00 26.81 -54.04
C GLU A 147 9.42 26.80 -54.62
N LEU A 148 10.36 26.11 -53.95
CA LEU A 148 11.74 25.99 -54.42
C LEU A 148 11.82 25.24 -55.75
N GLN A 149 10.99 24.21 -55.94
CA GLN A 149 10.95 23.47 -57.20
C GLN A 149 10.40 24.33 -58.34
N ALA A 150 9.34 25.11 -58.09
CA ALA A 150 8.83 26.06 -59.08
C ALA A 150 9.86 27.14 -59.43
N LEU A 151 10.60 27.67 -58.43
CA LEU A 151 11.68 28.63 -58.66
C LEU A 151 12.81 28.03 -59.50
N ARG A 152 13.21 26.78 -59.24
CA ARG A 152 14.21 26.08 -60.06
C ARG A 152 13.72 25.87 -61.49
N GLU A 153 12.47 25.48 -61.69
CA GLU A 153 11.89 25.36 -63.02
C GLU A 153 11.86 26.70 -63.76
N THR A 154 11.59 27.81 -63.06
CA THR A 154 11.68 29.15 -63.67
C THR A 154 13.12 29.60 -63.94
N GLU A 155 14.09 29.20 -63.12
CA GLU A 155 15.51 29.47 -63.34
C GLU A 155 16.05 28.67 -64.53
N ASP A 156 15.68 27.38 -64.64
CA ASP A 156 16.02 26.53 -65.79
C ASP A 156 15.35 27.03 -67.09
N ALA A 157 14.16 27.63 -66.99
CA ALA A 157 13.46 28.27 -68.11
C ALA A 157 13.95 29.69 -68.41
N ALA A 158 14.66 30.33 -67.47
CA ALA A 158 15.28 31.62 -67.68
C ALA A 158 16.56 31.43 -68.51
N GLU A 159 16.43 31.62 -69.82
CA GLU A 159 17.59 31.71 -70.72
C GLU A 159 18.54 32.79 -70.19
N VAL A 160 19.68 32.37 -69.63
CA VAL A 160 20.78 33.26 -69.24
C VAL A 160 21.33 33.87 -70.52
N LEU A 161 20.70 34.96 -70.95
CA LEU A 161 21.19 35.73 -72.08
C LEU A 161 22.59 36.22 -71.71
N PRO A 162 23.65 35.83 -72.45
CA PRO A 162 24.94 36.44 -72.26
C PRO A 162 24.74 37.92 -72.52
N MET A 163 24.94 38.74 -71.48
CA MET A 163 24.95 40.18 -71.64
C MET A 163 25.86 40.46 -72.83
N PRO A 164 25.42 41.22 -73.84
CA PRO A 164 26.26 41.50 -74.99
C PRO A 164 27.52 42.15 -74.44
N ARG A 165 28.60 41.38 -74.37
CA ARG A 165 29.94 41.94 -74.30
C ARG A 165 30.03 42.68 -75.61
N HIS A 166 29.92 44.01 -75.55
CA HIS A 166 30.25 44.85 -76.68
C HIS A 166 31.68 44.49 -77.07
N ALA A 167 31.79 43.58 -78.04
CA ALA A 167 33.01 43.20 -78.69
C ALA A 167 33.34 44.33 -79.66
N ALA A 168 33.71 45.48 -79.11
CA ALA A 168 34.67 46.32 -79.77
C ALA A 168 35.99 45.97 -79.10
N VAL A 169 36.96 45.53 -79.90
CA VAL A 169 38.37 45.80 -79.61
C VAL A 169 38.51 47.33 -79.67
N ALA A 170 37.95 48.01 -78.66
CA ALA A 170 38.11 49.42 -78.46
C ALA A 170 39.47 49.56 -77.79
N ASP A 171 40.35 50.29 -78.45
CA ASP A 171 41.48 50.90 -77.78
C ASP A 171 40.88 51.77 -76.67
N TRP A 172 40.87 51.26 -75.43
CA TRP A 172 40.24 51.96 -74.30
C TRP A 172 40.89 53.33 -74.05
N ASP A 173 42.11 53.51 -74.57
CA ASP A 173 42.87 54.76 -74.56
C ASP A 173 42.38 55.78 -75.62
N ALA A 174 41.58 55.35 -76.61
CA ALA A 174 41.01 56.23 -77.64
C ALA A 174 39.61 56.76 -77.29
N LEU A 175 39.01 56.28 -76.19
CA LEU A 175 37.75 56.82 -75.68
C LEU A 175 38.05 58.11 -74.89
N PRO A 176 37.31 59.22 -75.14
CA PRO A 176 37.50 60.45 -74.37
C PRO A 176 37.28 60.18 -72.88
N SER A 177 38.18 60.69 -72.04
CA SER A 177 38.12 60.46 -70.60
C SER A 177 36.95 61.23 -69.97
N ALA A 178 36.55 60.85 -68.76
CA ALA A 178 35.53 61.58 -68.01
C ALA A 178 35.95 63.05 -67.74
N GLU A 179 37.23 63.37 -67.74
CA GLU A 179 37.69 64.75 -67.59
C GLU A 179 37.48 65.54 -68.91
N ASP A 180 37.70 64.91 -70.07
CA ASP A 180 37.54 65.55 -71.38
C ASP A 180 36.06 65.83 -71.71
N LEU A 181 35.16 64.93 -71.29
CA LEU A 181 33.72 65.07 -71.53
C LEU A 181 33.01 66.04 -70.56
N TRP A 182 33.61 66.34 -69.40
CA TRP A 182 32.93 67.05 -68.31
C TRP A 182 33.67 68.29 -67.76
N SER A 183 34.88 68.60 -68.25
CA SER A 183 35.70 69.71 -67.72
C SER A 183 35.26 71.11 -68.15
N ASP A 184 34.65 71.27 -69.33
CA ASP A 184 34.31 72.59 -69.88
C ASP A 184 32.96 73.17 -69.37
N GLY A 185 32.32 72.52 -68.40
CA GLY A 185 31.03 72.98 -67.82
C GLY A 185 29.82 72.85 -68.76
N ASN A 186 30.02 72.32 -69.97
CA ASN A 186 28.96 71.85 -70.85
C ASN A 186 28.66 70.38 -70.54
N HIS A 187 27.38 70.02 -70.46
CA HIS A 187 26.96 68.63 -70.30
C HIS A 187 27.11 67.90 -71.64
N PRO A 188 27.59 66.63 -71.64
CA PRO A 188 27.75 65.88 -72.86
C PRO A 188 26.42 65.74 -73.58
N THR A 189 26.42 65.95 -74.89
CA THR A 189 25.22 65.84 -75.70
C THR A 189 24.92 64.37 -76.00
N VAL A 190 23.67 64.07 -76.40
CA VAL A 190 23.26 62.70 -76.76
C VAL A 190 24.12 62.13 -77.89
N VAL A 191 24.67 63.00 -78.75
CA VAL A 191 25.59 62.61 -79.83
C VAL A 191 26.93 62.14 -79.27
N ASP A 192 27.46 62.81 -78.25
CA ASP A 192 28.74 62.44 -77.61
C ASP A 192 28.61 61.09 -76.87
N LEU A 193 27.46 60.84 -76.24
CA LEU A 193 27.16 59.55 -75.61
C LEU A 193 26.92 58.44 -76.64
N GLN A 194 26.37 58.78 -77.81
CA GLN A 194 26.18 57.82 -78.90
C GLN A 194 27.51 57.39 -79.53
N GLN A 195 28.50 58.29 -79.61
CA GLN A 195 29.86 57.97 -80.06
C GLN A 195 30.57 57.00 -79.10
N LEU A 196 30.30 57.09 -77.79
CA LEU A 196 30.80 56.13 -76.81
C LEU A 196 30.18 54.73 -77.00
N ALA A 197 28.91 54.67 -77.42
CA ALA A 197 28.20 53.43 -77.70
C ALA A 197 28.58 52.80 -79.07
N PHE A 198 29.01 53.62 -80.03
CA PHE A 198 29.41 53.21 -81.38
C PHE A 198 30.63 54.02 -81.86
N PRO A 199 31.87 53.60 -81.55
CA PRO A 199 33.07 54.31 -81.99
C PRO A 199 33.19 54.25 -83.53
N GLU A 200 33.50 55.40 -84.17
CA GLU A 200 33.70 55.46 -85.63
C GLU A 200 34.89 54.60 -86.06
N ALA A 201 34.69 53.74 -87.06
CA ALA A 201 35.76 52.94 -87.64
C ALA A 201 36.75 53.84 -88.41
N PRO A 202 38.08 53.58 -88.35
CA PRO A 202 39.07 54.43 -88.99
C PRO A 202 38.90 54.46 -90.52
N SER A 203 38.77 55.67 -91.07
CA SER A 203 38.63 55.93 -92.51
C SER A 203 39.84 55.42 -93.31
N THR A 204 39.62 54.48 -94.22
CA THR A 204 40.66 53.93 -95.11
C THR A 204 40.97 54.87 -96.28
N GLU A 205 41.42 56.10 -96.03
CA GLU A 205 41.91 57.01 -97.08
C GLU A 205 43.42 56.91 -97.36
N ALA A 206 44.18 56.15 -96.56
CA ALA A 206 45.63 55.99 -96.73
C ALA A 206 46.06 54.83 -97.67
N LYS A 207 45.29 54.51 -98.73
CA LYS A 207 45.66 53.50 -99.75
C LYS A 207 45.80 54.02 -101.19
N LYS A 208 46.02 55.34 -101.36
CA LYS A 208 46.28 55.93 -102.69
C LYS A 208 47.69 56.51 -102.91
N GLN A 209 48.64 56.29 -102.00
CA GLN A 209 50.05 56.61 -102.25
C GLN A 209 50.98 55.56 -101.62
N ALA A 210 51.09 54.40 -102.28
CA ALA A 210 52.25 53.50 -102.28
C ALA A 210 52.06 52.44 -103.35
#